data_AF-A0A920F998-F1
#
_entry.id   AF-A0A920F998-F1
#
_cell.length_a   1.000
_cell.length_b   1.000
_cell.length_c   1.000
_cell.angle_alpha   90.00
_cell.angle_beta   90.00
_cell.angle_gamma   90.00
#
_symmetry.space_group_name_H-M   'P 1'
#
loop_
_entity.id
_entity.type
_entity.pdbx_description
1 polymer ?
#
loop_
_entity_poly.entity_id
_entity_poly.type
_entity_poly.pdbx_seq_one_letter_code
_entity_poly.pdbx_strand_id
1 'polypeptide(L)'
;MGNNAKLKDSGNAIFQNHGETIVVERKIPQSVVVFGHEGILRNHPDWFPALILFEVLSGGFGSRLTEEIREKRGLTYSVSAYPCLWRTPD
;
A
#
# COMPACT_ATOMS: atom_id res chain seq x y z
N MET A 1 14.34 12.80 23.53
CA MET A 1 12.88 12.90 23.34
C MET A 1 12.56 14.15 22.55
N GLY A 2 11.79 14.02 21.48
CA GLY A 2 11.19 15.16 20.76
C GLY A 2 11.83 15.46 19.41
N ASN A 3 11.31 14.84 18.35
CA ASN A 3 11.26 15.51 17.05
C ASN A 3 9.89 15.21 16.43
N ASN A 4 8.94 16.07 16.82
CA ASN A 4 7.63 16.16 16.20
C ASN A 4 7.82 16.75 14.80
N ALA A 5 8.11 15.89 13.82
CA ALA A 5 7.84 16.23 12.43
C ALA A 5 6.31 16.39 12.34
N LYS A 6 5.84 17.65 12.46
CA LYS A 6 4.47 18.04 12.17
C LYS A 6 4.12 17.44 10.81
N LEU A 7 3.25 16.42 10.82
CA LEU A 7 2.57 15.97 9.63
C LEU A 7 1.82 17.19 9.12
N LYS A 8 2.28 17.75 8.00
CA LYS A 8 1.56 18.81 7.30
C LYS A 8 0.16 18.31 7.05
N ASP A 9 -0.81 19.13 7.43
CA ASP A 9 -2.24 18.94 7.27
C ASP A 9 -2.53 18.22 5.95
N SER A 10 -2.92 16.95 6.03
CA SER A 10 -3.18 16.08 4.88
C SER A 10 -4.57 16.40 4.30
N GLY A 11 -4.88 17.68 4.14
CA GLY A 11 -6.05 18.15 3.42
C GLY A 11 -5.96 17.63 2.00
N ASN A 12 -6.86 16.71 1.65
CA ASN A 12 -6.86 15.93 0.41
C ASN A 12 -5.45 15.56 -0.05
N ALA A 13 -4.96 14.39 0.39
CA ALA A 13 -3.90 13.72 -0.36
C ALA A 13 -4.43 13.39 -1.76
N ILE A 14 -4.42 14.39 -2.65
CA ILE A 14 -4.45 14.22 -4.08
C ILE A 14 -3.21 13.38 -4.35
N PHE A 15 -3.39 12.18 -4.92
CA PHE A 15 -2.26 11.40 -5.40
C PHE A 15 -1.49 12.30 -6.35
N GLN A 16 -0.37 12.88 -5.91
CA GLN A 16 0.33 13.88 -6.71
C GLN A 16 0.86 13.30 -8.03
N ASN A 17 0.96 11.97 -8.10
CA ASN A 17 1.63 11.23 -9.14
C ASN A 17 0.62 10.30 -9.82
N HIS A 18 -0.21 10.84 -10.71
CA HIS A 18 -1.17 10.12 -11.55
C HIS A 18 -0.49 9.08 -12.50
N GLY A 19 0.15 8.04 -11.94
CA GLY A 19 0.94 7.05 -12.68
C GLY A 19 2.43 7.38 -12.83
N GLU A 20 2.95 8.41 -12.16
CA GLU A 20 4.37 8.77 -12.24
C GLU A 20 5.22 7.91 -11.28
N THR A 21 6.38 7.47 -11.76
CA THR A 21 7.36 6.76 -10.94
C THR A 21 8.28 7.75 -10.24
N ILE A 22 8.15 7.88 -8.93
CA ILE A 22 9.10 8.64 -8.11
C ILE A 22 10.15 7.71 -7.53
N VAL A 23 11.42 8.06 -7.76
CA VAL A 23 12.57 7.40 -7.15
C VAL A 23 13.14 8.32 -6.09
N VAL A 24 13.19 7.85 -4.84
CA VAL A 24 13.84 8.56 -3.74
C VAL A 24 15.05 7.75 -3.30
N GLU A 25 16.25 8.29 -3.55
CA GLU A 25 17.47 7.66 -3.07
C GLU A 25 17.56 7.74 -1.54
N ARG A 26 17.76 6.59 -0.92
CA ARG A 26 17.94 6.45 0.53
C ARG A 26 19.08 5.50 0.80
N LYS A 27 19.90 5.82 1.80
CA LYS A 27 21.01 4.97 2.26
C LYS A 27 20.48 3.82 3.14
N ILE A 28 19.72 2.92 2.54
CA ILE A 28 19.14 1.73 3.16
C ILE A 28 19.54 0.46 2.37
N PRO A 29 19.62 -0.72 3.00
CA PRO A 29 20.13 -1.92 2.36
C PRO A 29 19.17 -2.57 1.35
N GLN A 30 17.87 -2.25 1.39
CA GLN A 30 16.85 -2.83 0.52
C GLN A 30 16.00 -1.73 -0.13
N SER A 31 15.79 -1.85 -1.44
CA SER A 31 14.83 -1.02 -2.17
C SER A 31 13.40 -1.35 -1.75
N VAL A 32 12.60 -0.32 -1.49
CA VAL A 32 11.18 -0.46 -1.16
C VAL A 32 10.37 0.09 -2.33
N VAL A 33 9.52 -0.75 -2.90
CA VAL A 33 8.59 -0.36 -3.98
C VAL A 33 7.19 -0.28 -3.38
N VAL A 34 6.52 0.85 -3.56
CA VAL A 34 5.17 1.09 -3.07
C VAL A 34 4.29 1.49 -4.24
N PHE A 35 3.17 0.79 -4.39
CA PHE A 35 2.12 1.14 -5.33
C PHE A 35 0.96 1.77 -4.55
N GLY A 36 0.47 2.91 -5.04
CA GLY A 36 -0.70 3.59 -4.49
C GLY A 36 -1.77 3.73 -5.57
N HIS A 37 -3.01 3.46 -5.21
CA HIS A 37 -4.17 3.69 -6.05
C HIS A 37 -5.29 4.33 -5.23
N GLU A 38 -6.24 4.98 -5.90
CA GLU A 38 -7.43 5.48 -5.23
C GLU A 38 -8.20 4.33 -4.61
N GLY A 39 -8.41 4.42 -3.29
CA GLY A 39 -9.12 3.42 -2.52
C GLY A 39 -10.58 3.81 -2.34
N ILE A 40 -11.36 2.86 -1.86
CA ILE A 40 -12.74 3.10 -1.43
C ILE A 40 -12.80 3.52 0.04
N LEU A 41 -13.80 4.32 0.39
CA LEU A 41 -14.07 4.71 1.77
C LEU A 41 -14.63 3.53 2.58
N ARG A 42 -14.46 3.57 3.90
CA ARG A 42 -14.95 2.52 4.79
C ARG A 42 -16.48 2.35 4.79
N ASN A 43 -17.21 3.43 4.51
CA ASN A 43 -18.67 3.43 4.39
C ASN A 43 -19.16 3.07 2.98
N HIS A 44 -18.25 2.82 2.03
CA HIS A 44 -18.61 2.42 0.68
C HIS A 44 -19.27 1.03 0.71
N PRO A 45 -20.35 0.78 -0.06
CA PRO A 45 -20.99 -0.54 -0.11
C PRO A 45 -20.01 -1.66 -0.47
N ASP A 46 -18.99 -1.35 -1.28
CA ASP A 46 -17.97 -2.32 -1.70
C ASP A 46 -16.82 -2.54 -0.70
N TRP A 47 -16.91 -2.00 0.52
CA TRP A 47 -15.86 -2.15 1.53
C TRP A 47 -15.50 -3.61 1.83
N PHE A 48 -16.51 -4.45 2.10
CA PHE A 48 -16.29 -5.86 2.38
C PHE A 48 -15.83 -6.66 1.15
N PRO A 49 -16.41 -6.46 -0.05
CA PRO A 49 -15.84 -7.01 -1.29
C PRO A 49 -14.36 -6.66 -1.49
N ALA A 50 -13.94 -5.42 -1.23
CA ALA A 50 -12.55 -5.03 -1.35
C ALA A 50 -11.63 -5.74 -0.35
N LEU A 51 -12.09 -5.99 0.88
CA LEU A 51 -11.31 -6.77 1.85
C LEU A 51 -11.03 -8.19 1.33
N ILE A 52 -12.01 -8.83 0.71
CA ILE A 52 -11.84 -10.17 0.09
C ILE A 52 -10.85 -10.10 -1.07
N LEU A 53 -10.90 -9.04 -1.89
CA LEU A 53 -9.92 -8.82 -2.96
C LEU A 53 -8.49 -8.77 -2.41
N PHE A 54 -8.26 -8.04 -1.31
CA PHE A 54 -6.93 -7.96 -0.70
C PHE A 54 -6.48 -9.28 -0.07
N GLU A 55 -7.40 -10.08 0.45
CA GLU A 55 -7.11 -11.45 0.90
C GLU A 55 -6.64 -12.34 -0.25
N VAL A 56 -7.31 -12.29 -1.41
CA VAL A 56 -6.89 -13.06 -2.60
C VAL A 56 -5.54 -12.56 -3.15
N LEU A 57 -5.29 -11.26 -3.09
CA LEU A 57 -4.03 -10.67 -3.56
C LEU A 57 -2.85 -11.00 -2.63
N SER A 58 -3.05 -10.97 -1.32
CA SER A 58 -1.96 -10.89 -0.34
C SER A 58 -2.20 -11.62 0.99
N GLY A 59 -3.28 -12.39 1.15
CA GLY A 59 -3.68 -13.01 2.42
C GLY A 59 -2.71 -14.05 3.00
N GLY A 60 -1.68 -14.45 2.24
CA GLY A 60 -0.63 -15.34 2.74
C GLY A 60 0.02 -16.18 1.65
N PHE A 61 0.40 -17.41 2.02
CA PHE A 61 0.89 -18.41 1.07
C PHE A 61 -0.24 -18.85 0.14
N GLY A 62 0.07 -18.97 -1.16
CA GLY A 62 -0.93 -19.20 -2.21
C GLY A 62 -1.73 -17.98 -2.65
N SER A 63 -1.52 -16.80 -2.04
CA SER A 63 -2.04 -15.55 -2.58
C SER A 63 -1.25 -15.13 -3.82
N ARG A 64 -1.89 -14.38 -4.72
CA ARG A 64 -1.31 -14.04 -6.03
C ARG A 64 0.05 -13.37 -5.94
N LEU A 65 0.22 -12.40 -5.04
CA LEU A 65 1.49 -11.68 -4.91
C LEU A 65 2.59 -12.56 -4.32
N THR A 66 2.26 -13.38 -3.31
CA THR A 66 3.23 -14.31 -2.72
C THR A 66 3.68 -15.35 -3.74
N GLU A 67 2.74 -15.94 -4.48
CA GLU A 67 3.04 -16.93 -5.51
C GLU A 67 3.91 -16.32 -6.63
N GLU A 68 3.49 -15.19 -7.18
CA GLU A 68 4.14 -14.60 -8.36
C GLU A 68 5.48 -13.92 -8.05
N ILE A 69 5.57 -13.19 -6.94
CA ILE A 69 6.74 -12.33 -6.67
C ILE A 69 7.74 -13.07 -5.77
N ARG A 70 7.26 -13.76 -4.73
CA ARG A 70 8.12 -14.44 -3.76
C ARG A 70 8.45 -15.87 -4.17
N GLU A 71 7.48 -16.68 -4.55
CA GLU A 71 7.70 -18.12 -4.80
C GLU A 71 8.27 -18.39 -6.20
N LYS A 72 7.63 -17.88 -7.25
CA LYS A 72 8.06 -18.12 -8.65
C LYS A 72 9.32 -17.37 -9.03
N ARG A 73 9.47 -16.11 -8.59
CA ARG A 73 10.54 -15.20 -9.05
C ARG A 73 11.59 -14.91 -7.98
N GLY A 74 11.33 -15.18 -6.70
CA GLY A 74 12.30 -14.94 -5.62
C GLY A 74 12.73 -13.47 -5.44
N LEU A 75 11.89 -12.50 -5.82
CA LEU A 75 12.28 -11.08 -5.87
C LEU A 75 12.25 -10.38 -4.51
N THR A 76 11.43 -10.87 -3.57
CA THR A 76 11.30 -10.28 -2.24
C THR A 76 11.05 -11.34 -1.19
N TYR A 77 11.47 -11.04 0.04
CA TYR A 77 11.10 -11.81 1.22
C TYR A 77 9.65 -11.55 1.65
N SER A 78 9.19 -10.31 1.53
CA SER A 78 7.86 -9.87 1.97
C SER A 78 7.17 -9.04 0.90
N VAL A 79 5.89 -9.32 0.69
CA VAL A 79 5.00 -8.56 -0.18
C VAL A 79 3.65 -8.45 0.52
N SER A 80 3.05 -7.26 0.49
CA SER A 80 1.74 -7.03 1.08
C SER A 80 0.91 -6.04 0.29
N ALA A 81 -0.41 -6.23 0.29
CA ALA A 81 -1.39 -5.29 -0.22
C ALA A 81 -2.55 -5.17 0.77
N TYR A 82 -2.98 -3.95 1.03
CA TYR A 82 -4.05 -3.66 1.99
C TYR A 82 -4.78 -2.37 1.61
N PRO A 83 -6.07 -2.24 1.97
CA PRO A 83 -6.73 -0.96 1.88
C PRO A 83 -6.09 0.01 2.88
N CYS A 84 -5.91 1.26 2.46
CA CYS A 84 -5.48 2.33 3.35
C CYS A 84 -6.54 2.55 4.44
N LEU A 85 -6.29 2.06 5.65
CA LEU A 85 -7.25 2.05 6.76
C LEU A 85 -7.26 3.35 7.58
N TRP A 86 -6.32 4.27 7.34
CA TRP A 86 -6.16 5.48 8.16
C TRP A 86 -6.99 6.69 7.69
N ARG A 87 -7.73 6.58 6.57
CA ARG A 87 -8.69 7.60 6.14
C ARG A 87 -10.10 7.21 6.58
N THR A 88 -10.50 7.64 7.77
CA THR A 88 -11.92 7.84 8.09
C THR A 88 -12.31 9.24 7.62
N PRO A 89 -13.28 9.40 6.72
CA PRO A 89 -13.87 10.71 6.49
C PRO A 89 -14.67 11.08 7.74
N ASP A 90 -14.34 12.22 8.34
CA ASP A 90 -15.26 13.04 9.11
C ASP A 90 -16.44 13.53 8.26
#